data_AF-A0A1Y3DVU6-F1
#
_entry.id   AF-A0A1Y3DVU6-F1
#
_cell.length_a   1.000
_cell.length_b   1.000
_cell.length_c   1.000
_cell.angle_alpha   90.00
_cell.angle_beta   90.00
_cell.angle_gamma   90.00
#
_symmetry.space_group_name_H-M   'P 1'
#
loop_
_entity.id
_entity.type
_entity.pdbx_description
1 polymer ?
#
loop_
_entity_poly.entity_id
_entity_poly.type
_entity_poly.pdbx_seq_one_letter_code
_entity_poly.pdbx_strand_id
1 'polypeptide(L)'
;MATASNGGLLKGWLKKVEADAEQLGQNAEEKAERMTGAMRSSLEEAWKELSESLTKPGVGEITELCGPKFAESIWNNEGNAWQNEYAKDLCAGLMGIRYFMSGITELGREKGKVHVEANLPEDKWFARCTVGMLALSEIYGDHCHLDKIIDHVSPKVEDNLRNHEGKGLQDSMIRKCVGKVDPTALIIGRTVLRGKIRRWAEERREEKGAGGYRIGNLWDDRWPQVCNNRKKVPNMDDRQKREKLKENKVSMAQFMSLGNTQSSASQESTIADILGDPDNKYTLKEETLKKVLQDTMQNDGTNTPNMGKLMEQLKKETETTTGKYYIIKTLIY
;
A
#
# COMPACT_ATOMS: atom_id res chain seq x y z
N MET A 1 -10.05 23.77 -19.84
CA MET A 1 -10.51 22.74 -18.88
C MET A 1 -9.36 22.49 -17.91
N ALA A 2 -9.60 22.65 -16.62
CA ALA A 2 -8.55 22.75 -15.61
C ALA A 2 -7.81 21.43 -15.40
N THR A 3 -6.53 21.41 -15.74
CA THR A 3 -5.56 20.39 -15.31
C THR A 3 -5.27 20.56 -13.83
N ALA A 4 -6.08 19.92 -12.98
CA ALA A 4 -5.84 19.84 -11.53
C ALA A 4 -5.52 18.39 -11.16
N SER A 5 -4.32 17.95 -11.50
CA SER A 5 -3.74 16.70 -11.00
C SER A 5 -2.23 16.90 -10.94
N ASN A 6 -1.67 16.91 -9.72
CA ASN A 6 -0.33 16.45 -9.36
C ASN A 6 0.03 17.01 -7.97
N GLY A 7 -0.10 16.18 -6.94
CA GLY A 7 0.64 16.37 -5.68
C GLY A 7 -0.12 16.69 -4.39
N GLY A 8 -1.44 16.66 -4.30
CA GLY A 8 -2.17 17.08 -3.06
C GLY A 8 -1.63 16.45 -1.75
N LEU A 9 -1.79 15.14 -1.59
CA LEU A 9 -1.33 14.42 -0.38
C LEU A 9 0.19 14.34 -0.29
N LEU A 10 0.89 14.02 -1.40
CA LEU A 10 2.36 13.91 -1.42
C LEU A 10 3.03 15.23 -1.05
N LYS A 11 2.59 16.36 -1.63
CA LYS A 11 3.13 17.69 -1.33
C LYS A 11 2.80 18.13 0.09
N GLY A 12 1.58 17.86 0.56
CA GLY A 12 1.20 18.13 1.95
C GLY A 12 2.09 17.38 2.94
N TRP A 13 2.33 16.10 2.66
CA TRP A 13 3.24 15.26 3.44
C TRP A 13 4.71 15.71 3.36
N LEU A 14 5.23 16.04 2.18
CA LEU A 14 6.61 16.54 2.02
C LEU A 14 6.84 17.86 2.77
N LYS A 15 5.85 18.75 2.82
CA LYS A 15 5.90 19.97 3.64
C LYS A 15 5.98 19.66 5.14
N LYS A 16 5.27 18.63 5.59
CA LYS A 16 5.32 18.19 6.99
C LYS A 16 6.70 17.59 7.32
N VAL A 17 7.22 16.74 6.44
CA VAL A 17 8.57 16.18 6.50
C VAL A 17 9.63 17.29 6.56
N GLU A 18 9.52 18.30 5.71
CA GLU A 18 10.38 19.48 5.70
C GLU A 18 10.34 20.21 7.05
N ALA A 19 9.15 20.56 7.54
CA ALA A 19 8.99 21.25 8.82
C ALA A 19 9.57 20.48 10.02
N ASP A 20 9.45 19.15 10.02
CA ASP A 20 10.01 18.30 11.07
C ASP A 20 11.54 18.20 10.96
N ALA A 21 12.10 18.25 9.75
CA ALA A 21 13.54 18.22 9.51
C ALA A 21 14.23 19.59 9.73
N GLU A 22 13.54 20.70 9.45
CA GLU A 22 14.07 22.07 9.59
C GLU A 22 14.46 22.43 11.02
N GLN A 23 13.76 21.90 12.02
CA GLN A 23 14.05 22.15 13.43
C GLN A 23 15.42 21.61 13.88
N LEU A 24 16.13 20.90 13.00
CA LEU A 24 17.18 19.99 13.37
C LEU A 24 18.49 20.14 12.55
N GLY A 25 18.49 20.62 11.29
CA GLY A 25 19.69 20.65 10.42
C GLY A 25 20.29 22.04 10.11
N GLN A 26 21.63 22.13 9.98
CA GLN A 26 22.34 23.40 9.76
C GLN A 26 22.72 23.68 8.28
N ASN A 27 22.88 22.65 7.45
CA ASN A 27 23.23 22.76 6.03
C ASN A 27 22.36 21.85 5.13
N ALA A 28 22.44 22.02 3.81
CA ALA A 28 21.58 21.30 2.85
C ALA A 28 21.76 19.77 2.88
N GLU A 29 22.98 19.27 3.08
CA GLU A 29 23.25 17.82 3.14
C GLU A 29 22.63 17.20 4.40
N GLU A 30 22.86 17.82 5.56
CA GLU A 30 22.25 17.39 6.83
C GLU A 30 20.73 17.49 6.79
N LYS A 31 20.17 18.53 6.18
CA LYS A 31 18.72 18.68 6.02
C LYS A 31 18.15 17.60 5.11
N ALA A 32 18.80 17.28 3.99
CA ALA A 32 18.37 16.21 3.10
C ALA A 32 18.39 14.83 3.79
N GLU A 33 19.43 14.56 4.59
CA GLU A 33 19.50 13.34 5.42
C GLU A 33 18.34 13.28 6.43
N ARG A 34 18.10 14.38 7.16
CA ARG A 34 17.01 14.46 8.16
C ARG A 34 15.63 14.36 7.53
N MET A 35 15.41 14.97 6.37
CA MET A 35 14.18 14.81 5.60
C MET A 35 13.98 13.36 5.19
N THR A 36 15.01 12.68 4.66
CA THR A 36 14.93 11.25 4.32
C THR A 36 14.59 10.40 5.56
N GLY A 37 15.19 10.72 6.71
CA GLY A 37 14.86 10.11 7.99
C GLY A 37 13.40 10.36 8.42
N ALA A 38 12.90 11.59 8.28
CA ALA A 38 11.52 11.95 8.62
C ALA A 38 10.50 11.29 7.67
N MET A 39 10.82 11.16 6.38
CA MET A 39 10.03 10.39 5.42
C MET A 39 9.89 8.94 5.88
N ARG A 40 11.01 8.31 6.30
CA ARG A 40 11.01 6.94 6.83
C ARG A 40 10.15 6.85 8.08
N SER A 41 10.41 7.68 9.09
CA SER A 41 9.67 7.65 10.35
C SER A 41 8.16 7.81 10.16
N SER A 42 7.73 8.73 9.30
CA SER A 42 6.30 8.96 9.02
C SER A 42 5.61 7.74 8.42
N LEU A 43 6.23 7.09 7.43
CA LEU A 43 5.66 5.88 6.82
C LEU A 43 5.76 4.67 7.75
N GLU A 44 6.83 4.57 8.55
CA GLU A 44 7.01 3.50 9.53
C GLU A 44 6.01 3.57 10.68
N GLU A 45 5.60 4.77 11.11
CA GLU A 45 4.56 4.96 12.13
C GLU A 45 3.21 4.42 11.64
N ALA A 46 2.80 4.82 10.43
CA ALA A 46 1.60 4.29 9.78
C ALA A 46 1.68 2.77 9.55
N TRP A 47 2.87 2.26 9.19
CA TRP A 47 3.09 0.82 9.06
C TRP A 47 2.98 0.08 10.40
N LYS A 48 3.48 0.65 11.49
CA LYS A 48 3.35 0.06 12.82
C LYS A 48 1.87 -0.10 13.21
N GLU A 49 1.06 0.94 13.00
CA GLU A 49 -0.39 0.87 13.23
C GLU A 49 -1.05 -0.26 12.43
N LEU A 50 -0.79 -0.33 11.12
CA LEU A 50 -1.38 -1.35 10.26
C LEU A 50 -0.89 -2.76 10.61
N SER A 51 0.42 -2.96 10.77
CA SER A 51 1.00 -4.27 11.06
C SER A 51 0.55 -4.83 12.42
N GLU A 52 0.39 -3.98 13.43
CA GLU A 52 -0.21 -4.37 14.71
C GLU A 52 -1.69 -4.74 14.57
N SER A 53 -2.44 -4.04 13.71
CA SER A 53 -3.85 -4.38 13.43
C SER A 53 -3.97 -5.76 12.75
N LEU A 54 -3.10 -6.05 11.77
CA LEU A 54 -3.14 -7.29 11.01
C LEU A 54 -2.77 -8.53 11.82
N THR A 55 -2.03 -8.38 12.92
CA THR A 55 -1.66 -9.51 13.81
C THR A 55 -2.70 -9.77 14.91
N LYS A 56 -3.60 -8.82 15.17
CA LYS A 56 -4.65 -8.98 16.18
C LYS A 56 -5.81 -9.85 15.66
N PRO A 57 -6.53 -10.55 16.55
CA PRO A 57 -7.82 -11.14 16.20
C PRO A 57 -8.75 -10.05 15.65
N GLY A 58 -9.36 -10.30 14.50
CA GLY A 58 -10.22 -9.33 13.85
C GLY A 58 -11.40 -8.88 14.70
N VAL A 59 -11.91 -7.68 14.40
CA VAL A 59 -13.14 -7.18 15.01
C VAL A 59 -14.35 -8.01 14.56
N GLY A 60 -15.41 -8.01 15.37
CA GLY A 60 -16.61 -8.83 15.12
C GLY A 60 -17.22 -8.59 13.75
N GLU A 61 -17.30 -7.33 13.31
CA GLU A 61 -17.88 -6.98 12.00
C GLU A 61 -17.09 -7.58 10.82
N ILE A 62 -15.75 -7.57 10.87
CA ILE A 62 -14.91 -8.17 9.81
C ILE A 62 -15.08 -9.69 9.83
N THR A 63 -15.16 -10.29 11.02
CA THR A 63 -15.36 -11.74 11.17
C THR A 63 -16.71 -12.18 10.60
N GLU A 64 -17.75 -11.37 10.78
CA GLU A 64 -19.08 -11.62 10.22
C GLU A 64 -19.10 -11.45 8.70
N LEU A 65 -18.56 -10.34 8.19
CA LEU A 65 -18.51 -10.03 6.76
C LEU A 65 -17.68 -11.02 5.96
N CYS A 66 -16.56 -11.46 6.53
CA CYS A 66 -15.68 -12.50 5.99
C CYS A 66 -16.06 -13.90 6.50
N GLY A 67 -17.30 -14.12 6.95
CA GLY A 67 -17.75 -15.38 7.53
C GLY A 67 -18.04 -16.50 6.49
N PRO A 68 -18.67 -17.62 6.92
CA PRO A 68 -18.98 -18.76 6.04
C PRO A 68 -19.72 -18.38 4.76
N LYS A 69 -20.74 -17.52 4.85
CA LYS A 69 -21.52 -17.08 3.68
C LYS A 69 -20.66 -16.37 2.63
N PHE A 70 -19.69 -15.57 3.06
CA PHE A 70 -18.74 -14.94 2.14
C PHE A 70 -17.88 -16.02 1.46
N ALA A 71 -17.27 -16.89 2.26
CA ALA A 71 -16.38 -17.93 1.75
C ALA A 71 -17.09 -18.87 0.78
N GLU A 72 -18.29 -19.34 1.10
CA GLU A 72 -19.13 -20.18 0.25
C GLU A 72 -19.47 -19.49 -1.07
N SER A 73 -19.75 -18.17 -1.04
CA SER A 73 -20.04 -17.40 -2.26
C SER A 73 -18.86 -17.32 -3.22
N ILE A 74 -17.61 -17.27 -2.71
CA ILE A 74 -16.41 -17.32 -3.56
C ILE A 74 -16.42 -18.61 -4.38
N TRP A 75 -16.83 -19.72 -3.80
CA TRP A 75 -16.71 -21.04 -4.41
C TRP A 75 -18.03 -21.60 -4.92
N ASN A 76 -19.07 -20.76 -5.12
CA ASN A 76 -20.40 -21.20 -5.55
C ASN A 76 -20.99 -22.35 -4.69
N ASN A 77 -20.68 -22.37 -3.39
CA ASN A 77 -21.01 -23.45 -2.44
C ASN A 77 -20.32 -24.80 -2.70
N GLU A 78 -19.36 -24.87 -3.62
CA GLU A 78 -18.58 -26.06 -3.94
C GLU A 78 -17.21 -26.08 -3.24
N GLY A 79 -16.89 -25.04 -2.47
CA GLY A 79 -15.64 -24.89 -1.75
C GLY A 79 -15.51 -25.87 -0.59
N ASN A 80 -14.37 -26.55 -0.51
CA ASN A 80 -14.04 -27.37 0.65
C ASN A 80 -13.64 -26.53 1.87
N ALA A 81 -13.49 -27.16 3.04
CA ALA A 81 -13.16 -26.46 4.29
C ALA A 81 -11.89 -25.59 4.19
N TRP A 82 -10.84 -26.05 3.49
CA TRP A 82 -9.59 -25.29 3.33
C TRP A 82 -9.76 -24.07 2.43
N GLN A 83 -10.48 -24.24 1.31
CA GLN A 83 -10.84 -23.14 0.42
C GLN A 83 -11.67 -22.09 1.14
N ASN A 84 -12.60 -22.53 2.00
CA ASN A 84 -13.44 -21.63 2.76
C ASN A 84 -12.61 -20.86 3.78
N GLU A 85 -11.82 -21.51 4.65
CA GLU A 85 -10.97 -20.82 5.61
C GLU A 85 -9.95 -19.89 4.94
N TYR A 86 -9.35 -20.30 3.82
CA TYR A 86 -8.47 -19.44 3.03
C TYR A 86 -9.15 -18.14 2.59
N ALA A 87 -10.38 -18.23 2.06
CA ALA A 87 -11.13 -17.07 1.62
C ALA A 87 -11.50 -16.14 2.79
N LYS A 88 -11.87 -16.70 3.95
CA LYS A 88 -12.18 -15.92 5.17
C LYS A 88 -10.96 -15.11 5.65
N ASP A 89 -9.82 -15.79 5.77
CA ASP A 89 -8.59 -15.22 6.30
C ASP A 89 -8.04 -14.13 5.36
N LEU A 90 -8.06 -14.38 4.05
CA LEU A 90 -7.64 -13.40 3.05
C LEU A 90 -8.59 -12.19 3.03
N CYS A 91 -9.92 -12.41 3.07
CA CYS A 91 -10.90 -11.35 3.18
C CYS A 91 -10.65 -10.46 4.41
N ALA A 92 -10.37 -11.06 5.57
CA ALA A 92 -10.13 -10.32 6.81
C ALA A 92 -8.88 -9.43 6.71
N GLY A 93 -7.82 -9.92 6.07
CA GLY A 93 -6.61 -9.13 5.78
C GLY A 93 -6.89 -7.94 4.85
N LEU A 94 -7.62 -8.17 3.75
CA LEU A 94 -8.00 -7.15 2.78
C LEU A 94 -8.89 -6.06 3.39
N MET A 95 -9.88 -6.48 4.19
CA MET A 95 -10.75 -5.56 4.93
C MET A 95 -9.96 -4.68 5.89
N GLY A 96 -9.02 -5.25 6.65
CA GLY A 96 -8.17 -4.49 7.58
C GLY A 96 -7.35 -3.42 6.88
N ILE A 97 -6.74 -3.74 5.72
CA ILE A 97 -6.01 -2.76 4.90
C ILE A 97 -6.95 -1.65 4.41
N ARG A 98 -8.12 -2.00 3.87
CA ARG A 98 -9.07 -1.01 3.34
C ARG A 98 -9.64 -0.11 4.43
N TYR A 99 -9.87 -0.64 5.62
CA TYR A 99 -10.30 0.13 6.81
C TYR A 99 -9.25 1.13 7.24
N PHE A 100 -7.99 0.68 7.36
CA PHE A 100 -6.86 1.53 7.70
C PHE A 100 -6.74 2.72 6.74
N MET A 101 -6.86 2.45 5.43
CA MET A 101 -6.86 3.48 4.38
C MET A 101 -8.08 4.41 4.40
N SER A 102 -9.17 4.01 5.05
CA SER A 102 -10.37 4.82 5.26
C SER A 102 -10.37 5.56 6.60
N GLY A 103 -9.28 5.50 7.38
CA GLY A 103 -9.20 6.15 8.69
C GLY A 103 -9.89 5.37 9.81
N ILE A 104 -9.95 4.05 9.68
CA ILE A 104 -10.49 3.16 10.71
C ILE A 104 -9.36 2.30 11.27
N THR A 105 -9.24 2.29 12.59
CA THR A 105 -8.34 1.39 13.33
C THR A 105 -9.13 0.26 13.98
N GLU A 106 -8.68 -0.98 13.79
CA GLU A 106 -9.23 -2.13 14.52
C GLU A 106 -8.67 -2.18 15.94
N LEU A 107 -9.54 -2.20 16.94
CA LEU A 107 -9.12 -2.29 18.35
C LEU A 107 -8.95 -3.73 18.85
N GLY A 108 -9.12 -4.72 17.96
CA GLY A 108 -9.05 -6.15 18.25
C GLY A 108 -10.29 -6.71 18.95
N ARG A 109 -10.34 -8.04 19.08
CA ARG A 109 -11.50 -8.78 19.64
C ARG A 109 -11.86 -8.41 21.08
N GLU A 110 -10.88 -8.14 21.95
CA GLU A 110 -11.14 -7.78 23.36
C GLU A 110 -11.92 -6.49 23.50
N LYS A 111 -11.67 -5.52 22.62
CA LYS A 111 -12.40 -4.26 22.57
C LYS A 111 -13.64 -4.34 21.67
N GLY A 112 -13.69 -5.36 20.80
CA GLY A 112 -14.84 -5.72 19.96
C GLY A 112 -15.31 -4.61 19.01
N LYS A 113 -14.51 -3.58 18.80
CA LYS A 113 -14.90 -2.33 18.15
C LYS A 113 -13.82 -1.82 17.22
N VAL A 114 -14.25 -1.06 16.24
CA VAL A 114 -13.38 -0.19 15.46
C VAL A 114 -13.40 1.23 16.02
N HIS A 115 -12.35 1.97 15.74
CA HIS A 115 -12.25 3.39 16.02
C HIS A 115 -12.14 4.18 14.71
N VAL A 116 -13.05 5.13 14.51
CA VAL A 116 -12.95 6.08 13.40
C VAL A 116 -12.11 7.27 13.83
N GLU A 117 -11.06 7.53 13.06
CA GLU A 117 -10.12 8.61 13.32
C GLU A 117 -10.55 9.88 12.56
N ALA A 118 -11.62 10.50 13.06
CA ALA A 118 -12.36 11.57 12.36
C ALA A 118 -11.51 12.80 11.98
N ASN A 119 -10.38 13.05 12.66
CA ASN A 119 -9.57 14.25 12.51
C ASN A 119 -8.12 13.96 12.07
N LEU A 120 -7.91 12.96 11.22
CA LEU A 120 -6.59 12.69 10.65
C LEU A 120 -6.10 13.87 9.78
N PRO A 121 -4.92 14.43 10.06
CA PRO A 121 -4.34 15.49 9.24
C PRO A 121 -3.92 14.96 7.86
N GLU A 122 -3.77 15.87 6.89
CA GLU A 122 -3.58 15.51 5.47
C GLU A 122 -2.31 14.68 5.22
N ASP A 123 -1.24 14.94 5.96
CA ASP A 123 0.02 14.19 5.90
C ASP A 123 -0.13 12.73 6.36
N LYS A 124 -0.97 12.47 7.37
CA LYS A 124 -1.26 11.10 7.82
C LYS A 124 -2.05 10.31 6.79
N TRP A 125 -2.90 10.98 6.01
CA TRP A 125 -3.62 10.32 4.90
C TRP A 125 -2.66 9.85 3.81
N PHE A 126 -1.64 10.63 3.46
CA PHE A 126 -0.61 10.18 2.52
C PHE A 126 0.05 8.87 2.99
N ALA A 127 0.49 8.85 4.25
CA ALA A 127 1.14 7.69 4.84
C ALA A 127 0.21 6.46 4.82
N ARG A 128 -1.06 6.62 5.25
CA ARG A 128 -2.04 5.53 5.25
C ARG A 128 -2.30 4.95 3.88
N CYS A 129 -2.55 5.80 2.89
CA CYS A 129 -2.83 5.35 1.53
C CYS A 129 -1.64 4.59 0.94
N THR A 130 -0.44 5.15 1.09
CA THR A 130 0.79 4.58 0.55
C THR A 130 1.16 3.27 1.26
N VAL A 131 1.12 3.26 2.59
CA VAL A 131 1.39 2.07 3.41
C VAL A 131 0.38 0.97 3.11
N GLY A 132 -0.92 1.29 3.03
CA GLY A 132 -1.96 0.31 2.69
C GLY A 132 -1.73 -0.31 1.31
N MET A 133 -1.39 0.51 0.30
CA MET A 133 -1.07 0.05 -1.07
C MET A 133 0.13 -0.90 -1.09
N LEU A 134 1.22 -0.53 -0.42
CA LEU A 134 2.40 -1.38 -0.35
C LEU A 134 2.15 -2.64 0.49
N ALA A 135 1.41 -2.56 1.60
CA ALA A 135 1.05 -3.69 2.43
C ALA A 135 0.21 -4.72 1.65
N LEU A 136 -0.77 -4.27 0.87
CA LEU A 136 -1.57 -5.16 0.02
C LEU A 136 -0.67 -5.95 -0.93
N SER A 137 0.24 -5.25 -1.60
CA SER A 137 1.17 -5.85 -2.55
C SER A 137 2.14 -6.83 -1.92
N GLU A 138 2.84 -6.43 -0.85
CA GLU A 138 3.91 -7.23 -0.27
C GLU A 138 3.41 -8.35 0.66
N ILE A 139 2.21 -8.23 1.24
CA ILE A 139 1.64 -9.24 2.16
C ILE A 139 0.71 -10.20 1.43
N TYR A 140 -0.05 -9.72 0.43
CA TYR A 140 -1.12 -10.51 -0.18
C TYR A 140 -0.96 -10.68 -1.70
N GLY A 141 -0.14 -9.88 -2.37
CA GLY A 141 -0.07 -9.83 -3.83
C GLY A 141 0.32 -11.16 -4.50
N ASP A 142 1.02 -12.06 -3.82
CA ASP A 142 1.43 -13.37 -4.32
C ASP A 142 0.45 -14.52 -3.96
N HIS A 143 -0.72 -14.20 -3.41
CA HIS A 143 -1.78 -15.18 -3.13
C HIS A 143 -2.47 -15.66 -4.42
N CYS A 144 -2.85 -16.94 -4.46
CA CYS A 144 -3.72 -17.43 -5.52
C CYS A 144 -5.16 -16.97 -5.28
N HIS A 145 -5.94 -16.80 -6.35
CA HIS A 145 -7.34 -16.36 -6.28
C HIS A 145 -7.56 -15.01 -5.59
N LEU A 146 -6.52 -14.19 -5.43
CA LEU A 146 -6.62 -12.87 -4.79
C LEU A 146 -7.57 -11.97 -5.58
N ASP A 147 -7.47 -11.97 -6.90
CA ASP A 147 -8.39 -11.31 -7.83
C ASP A 147 -9.86 -11.65 -7.53
N LYS A 148 -10.17 -12.94 -7.49
CA LYS A 148 -11.52 -13.45 -7.25
C LYS A 148 -12.06 -13.04 -5.88
N ILE A 149 -11.19 -13.06 -4.85
CA ILE A 149 -11.56 -12.66 -3.49
C ILE A 149 -11.74 -11.14 -3.41
N ILE A 150 -10.87 -10.36 -4.06
CA ILE A 150 -11.00 -8.90 -4.20
C ILE A 150 -12.37 -8.55 -4.79
N ASP A 151 -12.76 -9.17 -5.91
CA ASP A 151 -14.03 -8.87 -6.58
C ASP A 151 -15.25 -9.00 -5.65
N HIS A 152 -15.21 -9.94 -4.70
CA HIS A 152 -16.30 -10.17 -3.75
C HIS A 152 -16.21 -9.31 -2.48
N VAL A 153 -15.00 -9.03 -1.98
CA VAL A 153 -14.82 -8.24 -0.76
C VAL A 153 -14.99 -6.75 -1.04
N SER A 154 -14.62 -6.28 -2.23
CA SER A 154 -14.74 -4.88 -2.67
C SER A 154 -16.10 -4.23 -2.39
N PRO A 155 -17.23 -4.75 -2.90
CA PRO A 155 -18.53 -4.15 -2.60
C PRO A 155 -18.89 -4.24 -1.11
N LYS A 156 -18.58 -5.36 -0.45
CA LYS A 156 -18.90 -5.58 0.97
C LYS A 156 -18.17 -4.60 1.90
N VAL A 157 -16.89 -4.34 1.63
CA VAL A 157 -16.10 -3.42 2.44
C VAL A 157 -16.57 -1.98 2.22
N GLU A 158 -16.92 -1.58 0.99
CA GLU A 158 -17.50 -0.26 0.71
C GLU A 158 -18.85 -0.07 1.41
N ASP A 159 -19.76 -1.04 1.27
CA ASP A 159 -21.06 -0.99 1.94
C ASP A 159 -20.91 -0.90 3.46
N ASN A 160 -19.98 -1.67 4.04
CA ASN A 160 -19.78 -1.61 5.47
C ASN A 160 -19.10 -0.32 5.94
N LEU A 161 -18.17 0.24 5.16
CA LEU A 161 -17.64 1.57 5.43
C LEU A 161 -18.76 2.62 5.44
N ARG A 162 -19.72 2.53 4.50
CA ARG A 162 -20.88 3.42 4.49
C ARG A 162 -21.79 3.26 5.70
N ASN A 163 -21.86 2.07 6.31
CA ASN A 163 -22.59 1.85 7.58
C ASN A 163 -21.94 2.56 8.79
N HIS A 164 -20.72 3.09 8.63
CA HIS A 164 -20.06 3.96 9.61
C HIS A 164 -20.26 5.45 9.31
N GLU A 165 -20.88 5.81 8.19
CA GLU A 165 -21.29 7.20 7.93
C GLU A 165 -22.22 7.69 9.06
N GLY A 166 -21.94 8.89 9.58
CA GLY A 166 -22.65 9.44 10.74
C GLY A 166 -22.16 8.94 12.11
N LYS A 167 -21.26 7.96 12.16
CA LYS A 167 -20.54 7.53 13.39
C LYS A 167 -19.14 8.17 13.49
N GLY A 168 -18.97 9.34 12.88
CA GLY A 168 -17.69 10.03 12.75
C GLY A 168 -16.95 9.75 11.44
N LEU A 169 -17.33 8.72 10.68
CA LEU A 169 -16.79 8.50 9.34
C LEU A 169 -17.54 9.38 8.33
N GLN A 170 -16.78 9.99 7.44
CA GLN A 170 -17.32 10.78 6.33
C GLN A 170 -16.99 10.09 5.02
N ASP A 171 -17.85 10.24 4.02
CA ASP A 171 -17.61 9.73 2.67
C ASP A 171 -16.28 10.25 2.06
N SER A 172 -15.89 11.48 2.42
CA SER A 172 -14.60 12.07 2.06
C SER A 172 -13.39 11.32 2.63
N MET A 173 -13.54 10.64 3.77
CA MET A 173 -12.52 9.78 4.37
C MET A 173 -12.45 8.43 3.63
N ILE A 174 -13.60 7.83 3.32
CA ILE A 174 -13.69 6.58 2.55
C ILE A 174 -12.96 6.72 1.21
N ARG A 175 -13.16 7.84 0.51
CA ARG A 175 -12.57 8.10 -0.80
C ARG A 175 -11.21 8.81 -0.74
N LYS A 176 -10.62 9.02 0.44
CA LYS A 176 -9.46 9.90 0.60
C LYS A 176 -8.24 9.44 -0.20
N CYS A 177 -8.04 8.14 -0.37
CA CYS A 177 -6.93 7.60 -1.15
C CYS A 177 -7.17 7.59 -2.67
N VAL A 178 -8.44 7.64 -3.11
CA VAL A 178 -8.82 7.45 -4.51
C VAL A 178 -8.29 8.60 -5.36
N GLY A 179 -7.40 8.29 -6.29
CA GLY A 179 -6.76 9.27 -7.17
C GLY A 179 -5.84 10.28 -6.46
N LYS A 180 -5.45 10.01 -5.20
CA LYS A 180 -4.58 10.90 -4.41
C LYS A 180 -3.16 10.38 -4.20
N VAL A 181 -2.92 9.09 -4.46
CA VAL A 181 -1.58 8.51 -4.58
C VAL A 181 -1.35 8.20 -6.05
N ASP A 182 -0.46 8.97 -6.67
CA ASP A 182 -0.06 8.81 -8.06
C ASP A 182 1.19 7.90 -8.18
N PRO A 183 1.62 7.52 -9.41
CA PRO A 183 2.80 6.68 -9.60
C PRO A 183 4.07 7.22 -8.93
N THR A 184 4.32 8.53 -9.00
CA THR A 184 5.48 9.16 -8.37
C THR A 184 5.45 8.98 -6.85
N ALA A 185 4.30 9.23 -6.24
CA ALA A 185 4.10 9.12 -4.81
C ALA A 185 4.27 7.67 -4.32
N LEU A 186 3.75 6.69 -5.07
CA LEU A 186 3.93 5.29 -4.75
C LEU A 186 5.39 4.82 -4.91
N ILE A 187 6.12 5.28 -5.93
CA ILE A 187 7.55 4.99 -6.10
C ILE A 187 8.37 5.54 -4.93
N ILE A 188 8.07 6.76 -4.47
CA ILE A 188 8.72 7.35 -3.29
C ILE A 188 8.44 6.50 -2.05
N GLY A 189 7.18 6.18 -1.78
CA GLY A 189 6.81 5.33 -0.65
C GLY A 189 7.47 3.95 -0.68
N ARG A 190 7.52 3.35 -1.87
CA ARG A 190 8.17 2.06 -2.13
C ARG A 190 9.67 2.13 -1.86
N THR A 191 10.33 3.18 -2.32
CA THR A 191 11.76 3.45 -2.06
C THR A 191 12.07 3.47 -0.57
N VAL A 192 11.20 4.12 0.22
CA VAL A 192 11.44 4.32 1.64
C VAL A 192 11.07 3.10 2.49
N LEU A 193 9.94 2.44 2.21
CA LEU A 193 9.33 1.50 3.16
C LEU A 193 9.22 0.04 2.67
N ARG A 194 9.24 -0.23 1.36
CA ARG A 194 8.92 -1.57 0.82
C ARG A 194 9.72 -2.69 1.48
N GLY A 195 11.03 -2.51 1.61
CA GLY A 195 11.92 -3.53 2.19
C GLY A 195 11.60 -3.86 3.65
N LYS A 196 10.96 -2.95 4.39
CA LYS A 196 10.51 -3.22 5.77
C LYS A 196 9.23 -4.06 5.79
N ILE A 197 8.24 -3.70 4.98
CA ILE A 197 6.99 -4.46 4.87
C ILE A 197 7.26 -5.89 4.38
N ARG A 198 8.09 -6.01 3.33
CA ARG A 198 8.43 -7.31 2.75
C ARG A 198 9.12 -8.24 3.75
N ARG A 199 10.16 -7.76 4.45
CA ARG A 199 10.85 -8.57 5.47
C ARG A 199 9.91 -8.99 6.58
N TRP A 200 9.08 -8.07 7.05
CA TRP A 200 8.09 -8.38 8.06
C TRP A 200 7.08 -9.44 7.57
N ALA A 201 6.62 -9.35 6.33
CA ALA A 201 5.71 -10.34 5.77
C ALA A 201 6.37 -11.72 5.67
N GLU A 202 7.62 -11.79 5.21
CA GLU A 202 8.43 -13.02 5.17
C GLU A 202 8.59 -13.62 6.58
N GLU A 203 9.01 -12.82 7.57
CA GLU A 203 9.14 -13.25 8.98
C GLU A 203 7.82 -13.80 9.54
N ARG A 204 6.69 -13.09 9.34
CA ARG A 204 5.38 -13.55 9.83
C ARG A 204 4.89 -14.83 9.16
N ARG A 205 5.22 -15.02 7.89
CA ARG A 205 4.90 -16.26 7.16
C ARG A 205 5.70 -17.45 7.69
N GLU A 206 6.92 -17.22 8.17
CA GLU A 206 7.79 -18.26 8.77
C GLU A 206 7.41 -18.61 10.22
N GLU A 207 6.77 -17.69 10.95
CA GLU A 207 6.31 -17.89 12.34
C GLU A 207 5.12 -18.87 12.48
N LYS A 208 4.63 -19.46 11.38
CA LYS A 208 3.51 -20.41 11.37
C LYS A 208 2.30 -19.89 12.16
N GLY A 209 1.76 -20.71 13.07
CA GLY A 209 0.68 -20.39 14.00
C GLY A 209 0.84 -19.08 14.78
N ALA A 210 2.08 -18.66 15.06
CA ALA A 210 2.38 -17.45 15.82
C ALA A 210 2.35 -16.17 14.97
N GLY A 211 2.43 -16.29 13.64
CA GLY A 211 2.38 -15.17 12.70
C GLY A 211 0.99 -14.55 12.52
N GLY A 212 -0.02 -15.04 13.25
CA GLY A 212 -1.40 -14.59 13.16
C GLY A 212 -2.16 -15.22 11.99
N TYR A 213 -3.48 -15.34 12.13
CA TYR A 213 -4.29 -16.09 11.17
C TYR A 213 -4.37 -15.41 9.79
N ARG A 214 -4.33 -14.07 9.74
CA ARG A 214 -4.41 -13.27 8.50
C ARG A 214 -3.13 -13.32 7.65
N ILE A 215 -2.03 -13.87 8.17
CA ILE A 215 -0.72 -13.84 7.51
C ILE A 215 -0.02 -15.19 7.66
N GLY A 216 0.39 -15.53 8.88
CA GLY A 216 1.11 -16.77 9.20
C GLY A 216 0.31 -18.03 8.84
N ASN A 217 -0.87 -18.23 9.44
CA ASN A 217 -1.68 -19.43 9.17
C ASN A 217 -2.19 -19.43 7.72
N LEU A 218 -2.59 -18.26 7.22
CA LEU A 218 -3.03 -18.11 5.86
C LEU A 218 -1.94 -18.59 4.88
N TRP A 219 -0.67 -18.30 5.14
CA TRP A 219 0.45 -18.71 4.30
C TRP A 219 0.98 -20.13 4.56
N ASP A 220 1.20 -20.52 5.82
CA ASP A 220 1.82 -21.81 6.17
C ASP A 220 0.83 -22.98 6.07
N ASP A 221 -0.43 -22.76 6.42
CA ASP A 221 -1.43 -23.84 6.55
C ASP A 221 -2.47 -23.80 5.43
N ARG A 222 -3.09 -22.65 5.15
CA ARG A 222 -4.19 -22.55 4.17
C ARG A 222 -3.69 -22.52 2.73
N TRP A 223 -2.71 -21.67 2.45
CA TRP A 223 -2.20 -21.44 1.10
C TRP A 223 -1.73 -22.73 0.41
N PRO A 224 -0.94 -23.65 1.02
CA PRO A 224 -0.49 -24.86 0.33
C PRO A 224 -1.63 -25.83 -0.03
N GLN A 225 -2.70 -25.83 0.76
CA GLN A 225 -3.86 -26.70 0.54
C GLN A 225 -4.70 -26.24 -0.65
N VAL A 226 -4.78 -24.93 -0.85
CA VAL A 226 -5.61 -24.30 -1.89
C VAL A 226 -4.81 -24.03 -3.16
N CYS A 227 -3.61 -23.45 -3.02
CA CYS A 227 -2.83 -22.91 -4.12
C CYS A 227 -1.75 -23.86 -4.66
N ASN A 228 -1.43 -24.95 -3.94
CA ASN A 228 -0.35 -25.87 -4.32
C ASN A 228 -0.74 -27.36 -4.28
N ASN A 229 -2.04 -27.67 -4.43
CA ASN A 229 -2.55 -29.05 -4.48
C ASN A 229 -2.04 -29.95 -3.34
N ARG A 230 -1.96 -29.41 -2.11
CA ARG A 230 -1.48 -30.11 -0.90
C ARG A 230 -0.01 -30.56 -0.94
N LYS A 231 0.77 -30.14 -1.95
CA LYS A 231 2.22 -30.33 -1.92
C LYS A 231 2.80 -29.37 -0.89
N LYS A 232 3.30 -29.92 0.22
CA LYS A 232 4.22 -29.22 1.11
C LYS A 232 5.56 -29.04 0.38
N VAL A 233 5.60 -28.19 -0.64
CA VAL A 233 6.90 -27.72 -1.12
C VAL A 233 7.39 -26.72 -0.06
N PRO A 234 8.61 -26.86 0.49
CA PRO A 234 9.09 -25.97 1.54
C PRO A 234 9.14 -24.50 1.14
N ASN A 235 9.05 -24.18 -0.15
CA ASN A 235 8.93 -22.83 -0.65
C ASN A 235 8.20 -22.91 -1.98
N MET A 236 7.14 -22.13 -2.17
CA MET A 236 6.73 -21.79 -3.53
C MET A 236 7.98 -21.23 -4.22
N ASP A 237 8.31 -21.73 -5.42
CA ASP A 237 9.40 -21.17 -6.21
C ASP A 237 9.16 -19.66 -6.34
N ASP A 238 10.19 -18.85 -6.09
CA ASP A 238 10.09 -17.39 -6.16
C ASP A 238 9.52 -16.95 -7.51
N ARG A 239 9.73 -17.73 -8.57
CA ARG A 239 9.10 -17.51 -9.86
C ARG A 239 7.57 -17.49 -9.80
N GLN A 240 6.95 -18.45 -9.12
CA GLN A 240 5.49 -18.52 -9.00
C GLN A 240 4.95 -17.34 -8.16
N LYS A 241 5.67 -16.90 -7.11
CA LYS A 241 5.26 -15.72 -6.32
C LYS A 241 5.23 -14.48 -7.19
N ARG A 242 6.29 -14.34 -8.01
CA ARG A 242 6.43 -13.25 -8.99
C ARG A 242 5.35 -13.29 -10.06
N GLU A 243 4.99 -14.47 -10.55
CA GLU A 243 3.90 -14.65 -11.51
C GLU A 243 2.55 -14.25 -10.90
N LYS A 244 2.24 -14.72 -9.69
CA LYS A 244 1.00 -14.36 -8.98
C LYS A 244 0.90 -12.87 -8.68
N LEU A 245 2.00 -12.25 -8.22
CA LEU A 245 2.05 -10.80 -8.03
C LEU A 245 1.73 -10.02 -9.31
N LYS A 246 2.25 -10.48 -10.45
CA LYS A 246 1.98 -9.86 -11.76
C LYS A 246 0.54 -10.07 -12.22
N GLU A 247 -0.04 -11.26 -12.00
CA GLU A 247 -1.44 -11.56 -12.32
C GLU A 247 -2.40 -10.69 -11.49
N ASN A 248 -2.11 -10.52 -10.21
CA ASN A 248 -2.96 -9.80 -9.27
C ASN A 248 -2.82 -8.27 -9.33
N LYS A 249 -1.90 -7.74 -10.12
CA LYS A 249 -1.56 -6.31 -10.08
C LYS A 249 -2.75 -5.39 -10.38
N VAL A 250 -3.62 -5.80 -11.29
CA VAL A 250 -4.80 -5.01 -11.71
C VAL A 250 -5.87 -5.06 -10.63
N SER A 251 -6.17 -6.24 -10.09
CA SER A 251 -7.16 -6.39 -9.02
C SER A 251 -6.73 -5.66 -7.74
N MET A 252 -5.44 -5.69 -7.40
CA MET A 252 -4.91 -4.89 -6.29
C MET A 252 -5.10 -3.38 -6.52
N ALA A 253 -4.73 -2.88 -7.70
CA ALA A 253 -4.91 -1.45 -8.00
C ALA A 253 -6.40 -1.04 -7.99
N GLN A 254 -7.28 -1.91 -8.48
CA GLN A 254 -8.73 -1.74 -8.42
C GLN A 254 -9.20 -1.72 -6.97
N PHE A 255 -8.77 -2.66 -6.13
CA PHE A 255 -9.14 -2.72 -4.71
C PHE A 255 -8.80 -1.44 -3.95
N MET A 256 -7.73 -0.76 -4.35
CA MET A 256 -7.29 0.48 -3.71
C MET A 256 -7.95 1.74 -4.29
N SER A 257 -8.50 1.64 -5.50
CA SER A 257 -9.06 2.78 -6.26
C SER A 257 -10.56 2.66 -6.52
N LEU A 258 -11.18 1.57 -6.05
CA LEU A 258 -12.50 1.01 -6.37
C LEU A 258 -13.37 1.84 -7.32
N GLY A 259 -13.01 1.84 -8.61
CA GLY A 259 -13.92 2.18 -9.71
C GLY A 259 -13.35 2.90 -10.92
N ASN A 260 -12.18 3.55 -10.88
CA ASN A 260 -11.71 4.36 -12.03
C ASN A 260 -10.38 3.86 -12.61
N THR A 261 -10.46 2.80 -13.43
CA THR A 261 -9.31 2.25 -14.18
C THR A 261 -9.26 2.70 -15.63
N GLN A 262 -9.88 3.83 -16.00
CA GLN A 262 -9.56 4.45 -17.27
C GLN A 262 -8.15 5.04 -17.20
N SER A 263 -7.20 4.15 -17.50
CA SER A 263 -5.89 4.52 -18.00
C SER A 263 -6.12 5.37 -19.24
N SER A 264 -5.98 6.68 -19.11
CA SER A 264 -5.68 7.51 -20.26
C SER A 264 -4.46 6.89 -20.93
N ALA A 265 -4.58 6.59 -22.22
CA ALA A 265 -3.56 5.95 -23.05
C ALA A 265 -2.31 6.84 -23.22
N SER A 266 -1.58 7.08 -22.14
CA SER A 266 -0.24 7.67 -22.14
C SER A 266 0.75 6.61 -21.64
N GLN A 267 1.97 6.66 -22.17
CA GLN A 267 3.10 5.76 -21.88
C GLN A 267 3.64 5.89 -20.43
N GLU A 268 2.75 5.98 -19.43
CA GLU A 268 3.06 6.07 -18.00
C GLU A 268 2.88 4.72 -17.31
N SER A 269 3.85 4.32 -16.47
CA SER A 269 3.70 3.17 -15.60
C SER A 269 2.50 3.36 -14.69
N THR A 270 1.62 2.37 -14.66
CA THR A 270 0.41 2.42 -13.86
C THR A 270 0.70 2.08 -12.40
N ILE A 271 -0.20 2.47 -11.48
CA ILE A 271 -0.16 2.00 -10.08
C ILE A 271 -0.10 0.47 -10.03
N ALA A 272 -0.83 -0.20 -10.92
CA ALA A 272 -0.79 -1.65 -11.05
C ALA A 272 0.62 -2.15 -11.39
N ASP A 273 1.33 -1.52 -12.33
CA ASP A 273 2.71 -1.94 -12.67
C ASP A 273 3.67 -1.79 -11.49
N ILE A 274 3.51 -0.74 -10.68
CA ILE A 274 4.36 -0.49 -9.51
C ILE A 274 4.12 -1.50 -8.39
N LEU A 275 2.84 -1.82 -8.10
CA LEU A 275 2.48 -2.87 -7.13
C LEU A 275 2.92 -4.24 -7.65
N GLY A 276 2.69 -4.53 -8.92
CA GLY A 276 3.00 -5.80 -9.57
C GLY A 276 4.48 -6.04 -9.89
N ASP A 277 5.39 -5.19 -9.42
CA ASP A 277 6.83 -5.29 -9.71
C ASP A 277 7.57 -6.09 -8.63
N PRO A 278 7.99 -7.33 -8.89
CA PRO A 278 8.84 -8.04 -7.95
C PRO A 278 10.31 -7.62 -8.01
N ASP A 279 10.73 -6.98 -9.10
CA ASP A 279 12.13 -6.84 -9.51
C ASP A 279 12.77 -5.49 -9.07
N ASN A 280 12.05 -4.68 -8.29
CA ASN A 280 12.47 -3.32 -7.87
C ASN A 280 12.75 -2.37 -9.04
N LYS A 281 12.12 -2.59 -10.20
CA LYS A 281 12.22 -1.68 -11.35
C LYS A 281 11.63 -0.30 -11.03
N TYR A 282 10.63 -0.24 -10.15
CA TYR A 282 9.97 1.00 -9.75
C TYR A 282 10.43 1.50 -8.37
N THR A 283 11.70 1.29 -8.05
CA THR A 283 12.29 1.69 -6.78
C THR A 283 13.49 2.59 -7.07
N LEU A 284 13.52 3.79 -6.48
CA LEU A 284 14.70 4.66 -6.56
C LEU A 284 15.80 4.14 -5.65
N LYS A 285 17.04 4.54 -5.91
CA LYS A 285 18.08 4.42 -4.88
C LYS A 285 17.83 5.50 -3.83
N GLU A 286 18.03 5.18 -2.56
CA GLU A 286 17.91 6.15 -1.46
C GLU A 286 18.81 7.37 -1.68
N GLU A 287 20.03 7.15 -2.17
CA GLU A 287 20.96 8.24 -2.56
C GLU A 287 20.41 9.16 -3.66
N THR A 288 19.63 8.64 -4.61
CA THR A 288 18.97 9.48 -5.63
C THR A 288 17.93 10.38 -4.98
N LEU A 289 17.12 9.84 -4.06
CA LEU A 289 16.12 10.62 -3.33
C LEU A 289 16.78 11.71 -2.47
N LYS A 290 17.83 11.36 -1.72
CA LYS A 290 18.61 12.30 -0.90
C LYS A 290 19.23 13.41 -1.76
N LYS A 291 19.80 13.05 -2.91
CA LYS A 291 20.39 14.01 -3.85
C LYS A 291 19.35 15.00 -4.38
N VAL A 292 18.16 14.54 -4.78
CA VAL A 292 17.07 15.42 -5.21
C VAL A 292 16.69 16.42 -4.12
N LEU A 293 16.57 15.96 -2.87
CA LEU A 293 16.30 16.84 -1.74
C LEU A 293 17.41 17.89 -1.58
N GLN A 294 18.68 17.48 -1.61
CA GLN A 294 19.83 18.37 -1.47
C GLN A 294 19.92 19.41 -2.60
N ASP A 295 19.79 18.98 -3.86
CA ASP A 295 19.89 19.85 -5.05
C ASP A 295 18.82 20.94 -5.03
N THR A 296 17.61 20.65 -4.54
CA THR A 296 16.51 21.63 -4.46
C THR A 296 16.71 22.70 -3.39
N MET A 297 17.58 22.46 -2.40
CA MET A 297 17.91 23.42 -1.35
C MET A 297 19.08 24.31 -1.73
N GLN A 298 20.08 23.76 -2.43
CA GLN A 298 21.30 24.48 -2.82
C GLN A 298 21.04 25.52 -3.91
N ASN A 299 20.12 25.24 -4.83
CA ASN A 299 19.85 26.11 -5.98
C ASN A 299 19.19 27.45 -5.61
N ASP A 300 18.57 27.57 -4.43
CA ASP A 300 17.84 28.78 -4.01
C ASP A 300 18.54 29.53 -2.85
N GLY A 301 19.66 29.02 -2.33
CA GLY A 301 20.45 29.69 -1.27
C GLY A 301 19.76 29.79 0.09
N THR A 302 18.56 29.23 0.26
CA THR A 302 17.72 29.33 1.46
C THR A 302 17.84 28.13 2.39
N ASN A 303 18.67 27.13 2.06
CA ASN A 303 18.74 25.83 2.76
C ASN A 303 17.35 25.19 2.99
N THR A 304 16.37 25.54 2.15
CA THR A 304 14.96 25.16 2.30
C THR A 304 14.49 24.71 0.92
N PRO A 305 13.92 23.50 0.78
CA PRO A 305 13.60 22.95 -0.53
C PRO A 305 12.45 23.74 -1.16
N ASN A 306 12.66 24.20 -2.39
CA ASN A 306 11.57 24.74 -3.18
C ASN A 306 10.60 23.62 -3.55
N MET A 307 9.46 23.56 -2.86
CA MET A 307 8.49 22.48 -3.01
C MET A 307 7.97 22.31 -4.46
N GLY A 308 7.94 23.37 -5.27
CA GLY A 308 7.61 23.26 -6.70
C GLY A 308 8.69 22.51 -7.48
N LYS A 309 9.96 22.93 -7.33
CA LYS A 309 11.12 22.28 -7.97
C LYS A 309 11.33 20.86 -7.46
N LEU A 310 11.11 20.61 -6.17
CA LEU A 310 11.22 19.29 -5.57
C LEU A 310 10.24 18.30 -6.21
N MET A 311 8.97 18.69 -6.33
CA MET A 311 7.97 17.84 -6.99
C MET A 311 8.32 17.57 -8.46
N GLU A 312 8.84 18.56 -9.18
CA GLU A 312 9.27 18.40 -10.57
C GLU A 312 10.46 17.44 -10.71
N GLN A 313 11.49 17.59 -9.87
CA GLN A 313 12.66 16.72 -9.89
C GLN A 313 12.33 15.28 -9.46
N LEU A 314 11.52 15.12 -8.41
CA LEU A 314 11.02 13.80 -8.00
C LEU A 314 10.26 13.13 -9.15
N LYS A 315 9.36 13.86 -9.81
CA LYS A 315 8.65 13.35 -10.99
C LYS A 315 9.64 12.89 -12.06
N LYS A 316 10.62 13.73 -12.43
CA LYS A 316 11.63 13.40 -13.43
C LYS A 316 12.44 12.14 -13.11
N GLU A 317 12.90 11.99 -11.87
CA GLU A 317 13.62 10.79 -11.44
C GLU A 317 12.72 9.55 -11.52
N THR A 318 11.47 9.65 -11.06
CA THR A 318 10.50 8.54 -11.18
C THR A 318 10.16 8.18 -12.63
N GLU A 319 10.10 9.18 -13.54
CA GLU A 319 9.93 8.95 -14.98
C GLU A 319 11.15 8.29 -15.63
N THR A 320 12.35 8.58 -15.12
CA THR A 320 13.58 7.91 -15.56
C THR A 320 13.59 6.45 -15.14
N THR A 321 13.19 6.18 -13.89
CA THR A 321 13.04 4.83 -13.33
C THR A 321 11.98 3.99 -14.07
N THR A 322 10.93 4.64 -14.58
CA THR A 322 9.89 3.97 -15.38
C THR A 322 10.25 3.83 -16.87
N GLY A 323 11.44 4.26 -17.30
CA GLY A 323 11.97 4.05 -18.65
C GLY A 323 11.56 5.12 -19.69
N LYS A 324 10.78 6.14 -19.32
CA LYS A 324 10.31 7.18 -20.26
C LYS A 324 11.45 8.03 -20.84
N TYR A 325 12.51 8.30 -20.07
CA TYR A 325 13.64 9.12 -20.53
C TYR A 325 14.65 8.39 -21.43
N TYR A 326 14.63 7.06 -21.48
CA TYR A 326 15.52 6.30 -22.38
C TYR A 326 15.03 6.30 -23.83
N ILE A 327 13.72 6.38 -24.06
CA ILE A 327 13.12 6.39 -25.41
C ILE A 327 13.36 7.73 -26.12
N ILE A 328 13.32 8.86 -25.40
CA ILE A 328 13.56 10.19 -26.01
C ILE A 328 15.03 10.37 -26.42
N LYS A 329 15.99 9.80 -25.69
CA LYS A 329 17.42 9.87 -26.07
C LYS A 329 17.80 8.94 -27.24
N THR A 330 17.00 7.92 -27.54
CA THR A 330 17.26 7.02 -28.69
C THR A 330 16.57 7.44 -29.98
N LEU A 331 15.61 8.38 -29.92
CA LEU A 331 14.90 8.91 -31.10
C LEU A 331 15.48 10.25 -31.61
N ILE A 332 16.55 10.75 -30.99
CA ILE A 332 17.34 11.89 -31.48
C ILE A 332 18.70 11.36 -31.91
N TYR A 333 18.72 10.57 -33.00
CA TYR A 333 19.91 10.32 -33.83
C TYR A 333 19.48 10.10 -35.27
#